data_AF-A0A1W2BWC1-F1
#
_entry.id   AF-A0A1W2BWC1-F1
#
_cell.length_a   1.000
_cell.length_b   1.000
_cell.length_c   1.000
_cell.angle_alpha   90.00
_cell.angle_beta   90.00
_cell.angle_gamma   90.00
#
_symmetry.space_group_name_H-M   'P 1'
#
loop_
_entity.id
_entity.type
_entity.pdbx_description
1 polymer ?
#
loop_
_entity_poly.entity_id
_entity_poly.type
_entity_poly.pdbx_seq_one_letter_code
_entity_poly.pdbx_strand_id
1 'polypeptide(L)'
;MEDLRDRMRTGRAPATVFVAHTAGIPNGISLGGGVFGAPDPHGPRVAGVDLFKHRTEQALRSTPVTVTWVEDWDFLHKGAGEVHCGTNAFREPTRADWWRA
;
A
#
# COMPACT_ATOMS: atom_id res chain seq x y z
N MET A 1 -23.54 15.64 16.02
CA MET A 1 -22.23 15.14 15.55
C MET A 1 -22.01 15.78 14.19
N GLU A 2 -21.01 16.66 14.07
CA GLU A 2 -20.73 17.38 12.82
C GLU A 2 -20.13 16.40 11.80
N ASP A 3 -20.67 16.36 10.57
CA ASP A 3 -20.23 15.47 9.50
C ASP A 3 -18.77 15.75 9.13
N LEU A 4 -18.03 14.71 8.72
CA LEU A 4 -16.64 14.82 8.29
C LEU A 4 -16.48 15.85 7.16
N ARG A 5 -17.48 15.93 6.26
CA ARG A 5 -17.48 16.88 5.13
C ARG A 5 -17.52 18.34 5.58
N ASP A 6 -18.32 18.67 6.60
CA ASP A 6 -18.43 20.03 7.12
C ASP A 6 -17.15 20.48 7.83
N ARG A 7 -16.46 19.56 8.50
CA ARG A 7 -15.17 19.80 9.16
C ARG A 7 -14.04 20.00 8.16
N MET A 8 -14.02 19.21 7.09
CA MET A 8 -13.06 19.39 5.99
C MET A 8 -13.26 20.73 5.27
N ARG A 9 -14.52 21.16 5.06
CA ARG A 9 -14.84 22.45 4.43
C ARG A 9 -14.41 23.65 5.26
N THR A 10 -14.37 23.51 6.59
CA THR A 10 -13.96 24.56 7.53
C THR A 10 -12.46 24.52 7.85
N GLY A 11 -11.67 23.67 7.17
CA GLY A 11 -10.23 23.54 7.41
C GLY A 11 -9.88 22.94 8.77
N ARG A 12 -10.85 22.30 9.44
CA ARG A 12 -10.68 21.73 10.77
C ARG A 12 -10.25 20.28 10.64
N ALA A 13 -9.09 19.94 11.23
CA ALA A 13 -8.61 18.56 11.25
C ALA A 13 -9.68 17.60 11.81
N PRO A 14 -9.76 16.34 11.33
CA PRO A 14 -10.64 15.33 11.90
C PRO A 14 -10.37 15.13 13.39
N ALA A 15 -11.40 14.76 14.16
CA ALA A 15 -11.24 14.52 15.62
C ALA A 15 -10.65 13.12 15.86
N THR A 16 -10.76 12.27 14.85
CA THR A 16 -10.26 10.91 14.84
C THR A 16 -9.63 10.66 13.48
N VAL A 17 -8.44 10.09 13.49
CA VAL A 17 -7.74 9.59 12.31
C VAL A 17 -7.47 8.12 12.54
N PHE A 18 -7.69 7.30 11.50
CA PHE A 18 -7.31 5.89 11.52
C PHE A 18 -5.97 5.75 10.81
N VAL A 19 -5.04 5.05 11.47
CA VAL A 19 -3.73 4.72 10.91
C VAL A 19 -3.56 3.21 10.92
N ALA A 20 -2.78 2.68 9.97
CA ALA A 20 -2.51 1.26 9.91
C ALA A 20 -1.69 0.83 11.14
N HIS A 21 -2.07 -0.30 11.74
CA HIS A 21 -1.36 -0.84 12.90
C HIS A 21 0.00 -1.48 12.53
N THR A 22 0.07 -2.01 11.32
CA THR A 22 1.26 -2.60 10.68
C THR A 22 1.39 -2.01 9.28
N ALA A 23 2.57 -2.13 8.66
CA ALA A 23 2.79 -1.62 7.32
C ALA A 23 1.76 -2.19 6.33
N GLY A 24 1.04 -1.28 5.67
CA GLY A 24 -0.12 -1.59 4.85
C GLY A 24 0.25 -2.18 3.50
N ILE A 25 0.36 -3.51 3.42
CA ILE A 25 0.71 -4.29 2.20
C ILE A 25 0.06 -3.78 0.91
N PRO A 26 -1.24 -3.41 0.86
CA PRO A 26 -1.86 -2.92 -0.39
C PRO A 26 -1.26 -1.62 -0.93
N ASN A 27 -0.62 -0.80 -0.08
CA ASN A 27 -0.01 0.48 -0.42
C ASN A 27 1.47 0.31 -0.87
N GLY A 28 1.73 -0.81 -1.57
CA GLY A 28 2.99 -1.08 -2.26
C GLY A 28 3.00 -0.53 -3.69
N ILE A 29 4.09 -0.74 -4.41
CA ILE A 29 4.27 -0.25 -5.77
C ILE A 29 4.48 -1.39 -6.78
N SER A 30 3.75 -1.36 -7.90
CA SER A 30 4.04 -2.26 -9.02
C SER A 30 5.25 -1.76 -9.80
N LEU A 31 6.29 -2.59 -9.89
CA LEU A 31 7.58 -2.29 -10.51
C LEU A 31 7.63 -2.66 -12.01
N GLY A 32 6.54 -3.22 -12.55
CA GLY A 32 6.53 -3.81 -13.89
C GLY A 32 6.95 -5.29 -13.87
N GLY A 33 6.77 -5.98 -15.00
CA GLY A 33 7.15 -7.39 -15.14
C GLY A 33 6.45 -8.36 -14.17
N GLY A 34 5.31 -7.97 -13.59
CA GLY A 34 4.62 -8.74 -12.56
C GLY A 34 5.20 -8.59 -11.15
N VAL A 35 6.18 -7.70 -10.91
CA VAL A 35 6.74 -7.52 -9.56
C VAL A 35 5.97 -6.46 -8.77
N PHE A 36 5.62 -6.78 -7.54
CA PHE A 36 4.99 -5.89 -6.56
C PHE A 36 5.93 -5.67 -5.37
N GLY A 37 6.45 -4.45 -5.25
CA GLY A 37 7.22 -4.00 -4.10
C GLY A 37 6.26 -3.63 -2.96
N ALA A 38 5.98 -4.58 -2.08
CA ALA A 38 5.08 -4.40 -0.94
C ALA A 38 5.84 -3.89 0.29
N PRO A 39 5.26 -2.99 1.11
CA PRO A 39 5.84 -2.65 2.41
C PRO A 39 5.95 -3.91 3.28
N ASP A 40 7.05 -4.04 4.02
CA ASP A 40 7.28 -5.12 4.98
C ASP A 40 6.31 -4.96 6.17
N PRO A 41 5.30 -5.84 6.32
CA PRO A 41 4.26 -5.64 7.32
C PRO A 41 4.76 -5.74 8.76
N HIS A 42 5.91 -6.37 9.02
CA HIS A 42 6.35 -6.74 10.38
C HIS A 42 5.21 -7.38 11.20
N GLY A 43 4.49 -8.30 10.55
CA GLY A 43 3.30 -8.93 11.09
C GLY A 43 3.61 -9.95 12.20
N PRO A 44 2.56 -10.52 12.83
CA PRO A 44 2.72 -11.56 13.84
C PRO A 44 3.53 -12.75 13.29
N ARG A 45 4.47 -13.25 14.11
CA ARG A 45 5.34 -14.37 13.72
C ARG A 45 4.97 -15.67 14.44
N VAL A 46 4.86 -16.76 13.69
CA VAL A 46 4.70 -18.12 14.21
C VAL A 46 5.87 -18.96 13.69
N ALA A 47 6.63 -19.57 14.61
CA ALA A 47 7.84 -20.32 14.28
C ALA A 47 8.83 -19.53 13.38
N GLY A 48 8.97 -18.22 13.63
CA GLY A 48 9.84 -17.31 12.87
C GLY A 48 9.25 -16.78 11.55
N VAL A 49 8.12 -17.31 11.09
CA VAL A 49 7.45 -16.92 9.85
C VAL A 49 6.46 -15.78 10.11
N ASP A 50 6.60 -14.69 9.38
CA ASP A 50 5.61 -13.61 9.34
C ASP A 50 4.32 -14.09 8.66
N LEU A 51 3.21 -14.11 9.39
CA LEU A 51 1.94 -14.62 8.91
C LEU A 51 1.36 -13.76 7.78
N PHE A 52 1.55 -12.45 7.80
CA PHE A 52 1.00 -11.56 6.79
C PHE A 52 1.76 -11.71 5.47
N LYS A 53 3.08 -11.83 5.52
CA LYS A 53 3.88 -12.16 4.33
C LYS A 53 3.47 -13.49 3.74
N HIS A 54 3.40 -14.53 4.58
CA HIS A 54 3.04 -15.86 4.14
C HIS A 54 1.66 -15.92 3.50
N ARG A 55 0.65 -15.27 4.11
CA ARG A 55 -0.72 -15.23 3.58
C ARG A 55 -0.83 -14.42 2.29
N THR A 56 -0.10 -13.31 2.20
CA THR A 56 -0.04 -12.49 0.98
C THR A 56 0.53 -13.29 -0.18
N GLU A 57 1.69 -13.92 0.03
CA GLU A 57 2.30 -14.79 -0.98
C GLU A 57 1.35 -15.91 -1.36
N GLN A 58 0.74 -16.59 -0.38
CA GLN A 58 -0.24 -17.66 -0.63
C GLN A 58 -1.43 -17.18 -1.48
N ALA A 59 -2.00 -16.02 -1.19
CA ALA A 59 -3.13 -15.47 -1.93
C ALA A 59 -2.78 -15.15 -3.38
N LEU A 60 -1.52 -14.79 -3.66
CA LEU A 60 -1.04 -14.40 -4.98
C LEU A 60 -0.41 -15.55 -5.77
N ARG A 61 -0.28 -16.76 -5.20
CA ARG A 61 0.38 -17.93 -5.83
C ARG A 61 -0.18 -18.31 -7.21
N SER A 62 -1.46 -18.06 -7.48
CA SER A 62 -2.10 -18.37 -8.76
C SER A 62 -2.06 -17.21 -9.76
N THR A 63 -1.43 -16.10 -9.40
CA THR A 63 -1.31 -14.90 -10.23
C THR A 63 0.12 -14.80 -10.78
N PRO A 64 0.35 -14.02 -11.86
CA PRO A 64 1.71 -13.73 -12.31
C PRO A 64 2.47 -12.74 -11.40
N VAL A 65 1.92 -12.38 -10.23
CA VAL A 65 2.52 -11.38 -9.34
C VAL A 65 3.55 -12.01 -8.42
N THR A 66 4.77 -11.49 -8.45
CA THR A 66 5.82 -11.80 -7.48
C THR A 66 5.94 -10.67 -6.47
N VAL A 67 5.82 -10.99 -5.18
CA VAL A 67 5.97 -10.00 -4.11
C VAL A 67 7.44 -9.88 -3.70
N THR A 68 7.92 -8.65 -3.67
CA THR A 68 9.21 -8.28 -3.07
C THR A 68 8.93 -7.39 -1.87
N TRP A 69 9.40 -7.78 -0.70
CA TRP A 69 9.21 -7.02 0.54
C TRP A 69 10.22 -5.87 0.62
N VAL A 70 9.71 -4.66 0.82
CA VAL A 70 10.48 -3.43 0.99
C VAL A 70 10.37 -3.04 2.46
N GLU A 71 11.49 -3.04 3.16
CA GLU A 71 11.55 -2.46 4.49
C GLU A 71 11.23 -0.97 4.40
N ASP A 72 10.13 -0.52 5.00
CA ASP A 72 9.72 0.88 5.00
C ASP A 72 9.26 1.44 6.36
N TRP A 73 9.43 0.64 7.40
CA TRP A 73 8.86 0.91 8.71
C TRP A 73 9.29 2.27 9.24
N ASP A 74 10.60 2.48 9.27
CA ASP A 74 11.18 3.64 9.93
C ASP A 74 11.03 4.94 9.16
N PHE A 75 10.92 4.88 7.82
CA PHE A 75 10.91 6.06 6.97
C PHE A 75 9.54 6.43 6.40
N LEU A 76 8.59 5.50 6.30
CA LEU A 76 7.22 5.77 5.82
C LEU A 76 6.15 5.35 6.83
N HIS A 77 6.17 4.11 7.31
CA HIS A 77 5.07 3.58 8.15
C HIS A 77 4.86 4.38 9.43
N LYS A 78 5.94 4.68 10.17
CA LYS A 78 5.85 5.54 11.39
C LYS A 78 5.28 6.94 11.10
N GLY A 79 5.37 7.41 9.87
CA GLY A 79 4.79 8.66 9.39
C GLY A 79 3.35 8.54 8.87
N ALA A 80 2.69 7.39 9.09
CA ALA A 80 1.38 7.04 8.54
C ALA A 80 1.32 6.98 7.00
N GLY A 81 2.46 6.71 6.35
CA GLY A 81 2.56 6.40 4.92
C GLY A 81 3.02 4.97 4.69
N GLU A 82 3.17 4.56 3.45
CA GLU A 82 3.82 3.28 3.06
C GLU A 82 4.57 3.50 1.74
N VAL A 83 5.26 2.48 1.22
CA VAL A 83 6.01 2.49 -0.05
C VAL A 83 5.41 3.39 -1.13
N HIS A 84 4.13 3.25 -1.51
CA HIS A 84 3.53 4.05 -2.58
C HIS A 84 3.20 5.51 -2.18
N CYS A 85 3.14 5.84 -0.89
CA CYS A 85 3.12 7.23 -0.44
C CYS A 85 4.48 7.93 -0.66
N GLY A 86 5.58 7.19 -0.57
CA GLY A 86 6.93 7.72 -0.75
C GLY A 86 7.48 7.58 -2.18
N THR A 87 6.77 6.88 -3.06
CA THR A 87 7.25 6.55 -4.41
C THR A 87 6.17 6.80 -5.46
N ASN A 88 6.59 6.95 -6.71
CA ASN A 88 5.67 7.02 -7.83
C ASN A 88 6.29 6.31 -9.05
N ALA A 89 5.47 5.76 -9.93
CA ALA A 89 5.91 5.05 -11.13
C ALA A 89 5.35 5.73 -12.38
N PHE A 90 6.25 6.18 -13.25
CA PHE A 90 5.87 6.56 -14.60
C PHE A 90 5.63 5.29 -15.44
N ARG A 91 4.55 5.27 -16.23
CA ARG A 91 4.16 4.11 -17.03
C ARG A 91 3.95 4.51 -18.47
N GLU A 92 4.20 3.55 -19.35
CA GLU A 92 3.91 3.74 -20.76
C GLU A 92 2.40 3.81 -20.99
N PRO A 93 1.89 4.78 -21.77
CA PRO A 93 0.46 4.89 -22.06
C PRO A 93 -0.08 3.65 -22.76
N THR A 94 -1.40 3.44 -22.63
CA THR A 94 -2.08 2.44 -23.44
C THR A 94 -1.97 2.76 -24.93
N ARG A 95 -1.99 1.73 -25.78
CA ARG A 95 -2.05 1.88 -27.25
C ARG A 95 -3.42 2.29 -27.76
N ALA A 96 -4.44 2.30 -26.89
CA ALA A 96 -5.78 2.71 -27.27
C ALA A 96 -5.84 4.24 -27.40
N ASP A 97 -6.35 4.71 -28.55
CA ASP A 97 -6.66 6.12 -28.76
C ASP A 97 -7.83 6.52 -27.85
N TRP A 98 -7.57 7.34 -26.83
CA TRP A 98 -8.58 7.70 -25.81
C TRP A 98 -9.80 8.42 -26.37
N TRP A 99 -9.67 9.08 -27.53
CA TRP A 99 -10.73 9.83 -28.20
C TRP A 99 -11.58 9.00 -29.16
N ARG A 100 -11.29 7.71 -29.35
CA ARG A 100 -12.04 6.82 -30.25
C ARG A 100 -13.02 5.89 -29.54
N ALA A 101 -13.19 6.04 -28.23
CA ALA A 101 -14.11 5.23 -27.41
C ALA A 101 -15.57 5.69 -27.56
#